data_AF-A0A7S0NL63-F1
#
_entry.id   AF-A0A7S0NL63-F1
#
_cell.length_a   1.000
_cell.length_b   1.000
_cell.length_c   1.000
_cell.angle_alpha   90.00
_cell.angle_beta   90.00
_cell.angle_gamma   90.00
#
_symmetry.space_group_name_H-M   'P 1'
#
loop_
_entity.id
_entity.type
_entity.pdbx_description
1 polymer ?
#
loop_
_entity_poly.entity_id
_entity_poly.type
_entity_poly.pdbx_seq_one_letter_code
_entity_poly.pdbx_strand_id
1 'polypeptide(L)'
;AGSVLASRRWFGSGASFDVVSPADGATVVATVSADDDVSVATKFCGAVQAQRGWRTMPWEDRAALMGTFAERLHDCAGDISRIITSETGKPLTQSRAEVNAAARRVRALVDLSE
;
A
#
# COMPACT_ATOMS: atom_id res chain seq x y z
N ALA A 1 3.83 8.99 13.33
CA ALA A 1 4.65 9.38 12.17
C ALA A 1 4.61 8.25 11.15
N GLY A 2 3.65 8.31 10.23
CA GLY A 2 3.50 7.33 9.16
C GLY A 2 4.64 7.49 8.16
N SER A 3 5.36 6.41 7.91
CA SER A 3 6.51 6.38 7.00
C SER A 3 6.15 5.60 5.73
N VAL A 4 6.98 5.67 4.70
CA VAL A 4 6.78 4.98 3.42
C VAL A 4 7.83 3.89 3.26
N LEU A 5 7.42 2.66 2.92
CA LEU A 5 8.29 1.48 2.91
C LEU A 5 9.05 1.32 1.58
N ALA A 6 10.37 1.19 1.63
CA ALA A 6 11.17 0.58 0.57
C ALA A 6 12.23 -0.34 1.17
N SER A 7 12.58 -1.46 0.53
CA SER A 7 13.63 -2.39 1.00
C SER A 7 13.55 -2.79 2.50
N ARG A 8 12.33 -2.95 3.04
CA ARG A 8 12.02 -3.23 4.47
C ARG A 8 12.43 -2.12 5.45
N ARG A 9 12.77 -0.94 4.97
CA ARG A 9 13.08 0.25 5.77
C ARG A 9 12.03 1.33 5.51
N TRP A 10 11.61 1.96 6.59
CA TRP A 10 10.75 3.13 6.58
C TRP A 10 11.56 4.35 6.14
N PHE A 11 11.10 5.04 5.10
CA PHE A 11 11.65 6.27 4.57
C PHE A 11 10.61 7.40 4.67
N GLY A 12 11.10 8.62 4.83
CA GLY A 12 10.32 9.85 5.00
C GLY A 12 11.23 10.88 5.65
N SER A 13 11.89 11.69 4.84
CA SER A 13 12.80 12.76 5.29
C SER A 13 12.31 14.16 4.94
N GLY A 14 11.23 14.27 4.17
CA GLY A 14 10.59 15.53 3.80
C GLY A 14 9.67 16.08 4.90
N ALA A 15 9.01 17.19 4.58
CA ALA A 15 8.02 17.81 5.46
C ALA A 15 6.86 16.84 5.75
N SER A 16 6.39 16.83 7.00
CA SER A 16 5.20 16.06 7.36
C SER A 16 3.94 16.88 7.17
N PHE A 17 2.85 16.21 6.83
CA PHE A 17 1.52 16.82 6.72
C PHE A 17 0.47 15.96 7.42
N ASP A 18 -0.58 16.63 7.88
CA ASP A 18 -1.71 15.99 8.52
C ASP A 18 -2.73 15.55 7.48
N VAL A 19 -3.17 14.30 7.61
CA VAL A 19 -4.38 13.79 6.95
C VAL A 19 -5.54 14.11 7.88
N VAL A 20 -6.47 14.92 7.41
CA VAL A 20 -7.61 15.40 8.19
C VAL A 20 -8.88 14.70 7.73
N SER A 21 -9.68 14.25 8.69
CA SER A 21 -10.98 13.65 8.46
C SER A 21 -11.91 14.62 7.74
N PRO A 22 -12.48 14.25 6.59
CA PRO A 22 -13.46 15.09 5.91
C PRO A 22 -14.82 15.12 6.60
N ALA A 23 -15.06 14.26 7.61
CA ALA A 23 -16.34 14.20 8.32
C ALA A 23 -16.61 15.45 9.18
N ASP A 24 -15.55 16.07 9.72
CA ASP A 24 -15.62 17.27 10.55
C ASP A 24 -14.63 18.37 10.12
N GLY A 25 -13.67 18.05 9.25
CA GLY A 25 -12.66 18.99 8.77
C GLY A 25 -11.63 19.39 9.82
N ALA A 26 -11.59 18.71 10.97
CA ALA A 26 -10.75 19.10 12.12
C ALA A 26 -9.97 17.93 12.72
N THR A 27 -10.50 16.71 12.67
CA THR A 27 -9.84 15.54 13.27
C THR A 27 -8.65 15.11 12.42
N VAL A 28 -7.44 15.14 12.99
CA VAL A 28 -6.24 14.57 12.36
C VAL A 28 -6.27 13.05 12.51
N VAL A 29 -6.35 12.32 11.39
CA VAL A 29 -6.39 10.85 11.38
C VAL A 29 -5.00 10.24 11.35
N ALA A 30 -4.04 10.94 10.72
CA ALA A 30 -2.64 10.56 10.70
C ALA A 30 -1.76 11.76 10.36
N THR A 31 -0.52 11.76 10.86
CA THR A 31 0.56 12.64 10.37
C THR A 31 1.57 11.79 9.62
N VAL A 32 1.75 12.10 8.33
CA VAL A 32 2.60 11.34 7.41
C VAL A 32 3.73 12.21 6.89
N SER A 33 4.91 11.61 6.71
CA SER A 33 6.06 12.32 6.13
C SER A 33 6.01 12.23 4.61
N ALA A 34 6.08 13.36 3.93
CA ALA A 34 6.20 13.39 2.48
C ALA A 34 7.60 12.94 2.05
N ASP A 35 7.68 12.37 0.84
CA ASP A 35 8.95 12.14 0.19
C ASP A 35 9.52 13.44 -0.37
N ASP A 36 10.82 13.66 -0.14
CA ASP A 36 11.64 14.65 -0.84
C ASP A 36 12.38 14.01 -2.04
N ASP A 37 13.04 14.84 -2.86
CA ASP A 37 13.78 14.38 -4.04
C ASP A 37 14.81 13.29 -3.73
N VAL A 38 15.47 13.39 -2.57
CA VAL A 38 16.50 12.43 -2.14
C VAL A 38 15.90 11.07 -1.81
N SER A 39 14.79 11.05 -1.06
CA SER A 39 14.07 9.83 -0.70
C SER A 39 13.42 9.18 -1.91
N VAL A 40 12.87 9.96 -2.86
CA VAL A 40 12.36 9.45 -4.14
C VAL A 40 13.49 8.79 -4.93
N ALA A 41 14.63 9.48 -5.11
CA ALA A 41 15.77 8.92 -5.85
C ALA A 41 16.30 7.64 -5.20
N THR A 42 16.35 7.60 -3.86
CA THR A 42 16.78 6.42 -3.11
C THR A 42 15.84 5.23 -3.33
N LYS A 43 14.52 5.45 -3.24
CA LYS A 43 13.52 4.40 -3.48
C LYS A 43 13.55 3.90 -4.91
N PHE A 44 13.71 4.80 -5.89
CA PHE A 44 13.86 4.46 -7.29
C PHE A 44 15.06 3.54 -7.52
N CYS A 45 16.24 3.92 -7.01
CA CYS A 45 17.45 3.09 -7.11
C CYS A 45 17.23 1.72 -6.46
N GLY A 46 16.59 1.66 -5.29
CA GLY A 46 16.23 0.41 -4.62
C GLY A 46 15.29 -0.47 -5.45
N ALA A 47 14.26 0.12 -6.08
CA ALA A 47 13.33 -0.59 -6.94
C ALA A 47 14.03 -1.13 -8.21
N VAL A 48 14.90 -0.35 -8.84
CA VAL A 48 15.69 -0.78 -10.01
C VAL A 48 16.61 -1.95 -9.66
N GLN A 49 17.23 -1.93 -8.48
CA GLN A 49 18.05 -3.05 -8.01
C GLN A 49 17.22 -4.30 -7.75
N ALA A 50 16.10 -4.17 -7.02
CA ALA A 50 15.22 -5.29 -6.69
C ALA A 50 14.57 -5.92 -7.95
N GLN A 51 14.26 -5.09 -8.96
CA GLN A 51 13.67 -5.54 -10.22
C GLN A 51 14.53 -6.57 -10.94
N ARG A 52 15.87 -6.47 -10.84
CA ARG A 52 16.79 -7.43 -11.47
C ARG A 52 16.60 -8.85 -10.93
N GLY A 53 16.49 -8.99 -9.60
CA GLY A 53 16.21 -10.27 -8.95
C GLY A 53 14.77 -10.74 -9.16
N TRP A 54 13.81 -9.83 -9.12
CA TRP A 54 12.39 -10.14 -9.39
C TRP A 54 12.18 -10.71 -10.80
N ARG A 55 12.87 -10.16 -11.80
CA ARG A 55 12.78 -10.61 -13.19
C ARG A 55 13.22 -12.06 -13.37
N THR A 56 14.25 -12.49 -12.64
CA THR A 56 14.80 -13.86 -12.73
C THR A 56 14.09 -14.86 -11.81
N MET A 57 13.19 -14.41 -10.95
CA MET A 57 12.41 -15.28 -10.07
C MET A 57 11.47 -16.16 -10.91
N PRO A 58 11.36 -17.47 -10.62
CA PRO A 58 10.36 -18.34 -11.24
C PRO A 58 8.95 -17.77 -11.12
N TRP A 59 8.09 -18.11 -12.09
CA TRP A 59 6.71 -17.63 -12.06
C TRP A 59 5.99 -18.10 -10.79
N GLU A 60 6.22 -19.36 -10.40
CA GLU A 60 5.54 -20.04 -9.30
C GLU A 60 5.80 -19.33 -7.98
N ASP A 61 7.05 -18.92 -7.75
CA ASP A 61 7.45 -18.17 -6.58
C ASP A 61 6.81 -16.76 -6.55
N ARG A 62 6.74 -16.08 -7.70
CA ARG A 62 6.07 -14.78 -7.80
C ARG A 62 4.57 -14.91 -7.55
N ALA A 63 3.93 -15.92 -8.12
CA ALA A 63 2.52 -16.22 -7.95
C ALA A 63 2.20 -16.52 -6.47
N ALA A 64 3.02 -17.33 -5.79
CA ALA A 64 2.86 -17.63 -4.37
C ALA A 64 2.98 -16.38 -3.49
N LEU A 65 3.93 -15.48 -3.78
CA LEU A 65 4.07 -14.20 -3.07
C LEU A 65 2.86 -13.29 -3.29
N MET A 66 2.34 -13.20 -4.52
CA MET A 66 1.14 -12.41 -4.82
C MET A 66 -0.13 -13.02 -4.20
N GLY A 67 -0.24 -14.34 -4.15
CA GLY A 67 -1.30 -15.05 -3.44
C GLY A 67 -1.30 -14.72 -1.95
N THR A 68 -0.13 -14.80 -1.31
CA THR A 68 0.06 -14.41 0.09
C THR A 68 -0.35 -12.94 0.32
N PHE A 69 0.03 -12.03 -0.59
CA PHE A 69 -0.38 -10.62 -0.49
C PHE A 69 -1.91 -10.45 -0.57
N ALA A 70 -2.58 -11.16 -1.48
CA ALA A 70 -4.02 -11.11 -1.62
C ALA A 70 -4.77 -11.68 -0.41
N GLU A 71 -4.22 -12.70 0.25
CA GLU A 71 -4.72 -13.22 1.52
C GLU A 71 -4.58 -12.18 2.64
N ARG A 72 -3.39 -11.57 2.79
CA ARG A 72 -3.16 -10.52 3.79
C ARG A 72 -4.07 -9.30 3.60
N LEU A 73 -4.33 -8.88 2.37
CA LEU A 73 -5.31 -7.82 2.09
C LEU A 73 -6.71 -8.18 2.58
N HIS A 74 -7.10 -9.45 2.42
CA HIS A 74 -8.40 -9.92 2.87
C HIS A 74 -8.48 -9.98 4.40
N ASP A 75 -7.47 -10.55 5.06
CA ASP A 75 -7.38 -10.64 6.52
C ASP A 75 -7.43 -9.24 7.17
N CYS A 76 -6.71 -8.28 6.60
CA CYS A 76 -6.65 -6.90 7.09
C CYS A 76 -7.79 -6.02 6.58
N ALA A 77 -8.78 -6.55 5.86
CA ALA A 77 -9.81 -5.74 5.20
C ALA A 77 -10.64 -4.89 6.18
N GLY A 78 -10.84 -5.38 7.41
CA GLY A 78 -11.48 -4.60 8.48
C GLY A 78 -10.70 -3.33 8.80
N ASP A 79 -9.42 -3.46 9.09
CA ASP A 79 -8.58 -2.34 9.54
C ASP A 79 -8.31 -1.35 8.40
N ILE A 80 -7.97 -1.86 7.22
CA ILE A 80 -7.74 -1.02 6.03
C ILE A 80 -9.01 -0.24 5.66
N SER A 81 -10.20 -0.87 5.74
CA SER A 81 -11.45 -0.17 5.41
C SER A 81 -11.77 0.98 6.36
N ARG A 82 -11.42 0.86 7.66
CA ARG A 82 -11.58 1.96 8.63
C ARG A 82 -10.63 3.11 8.33
N ILE A 83 -9.38 2.81 7.96
CA ILE A 83 -8.40 3.82 7.53
C ILE A 83 -8.93 4.58 6.31
N ILE A 84 -9.32 3.88 5.24
CA ILE A 84 -9.84 4.53 4.02
C ILE A 84 -11.06 5.41 4.35
N THR A 85 -11.98 4.93 5.18
CA THR A 85 -13.14 5.72 5.60
C THR A 85 -12.74 6.95 6.41
N SER A 86 -11.78 6.85 7.33
CA SER A 86 -11.33 8.01 8.11
C SER A 86 -10.61 9.06 7.26
N GLU A 87 -9.88 8.63 6.22
CA GLU A 87 -9.12 9.54 5.35
C GLU A 87 -9.99 10.17 4.25
N THR A 88 -11.03 9.47 3.79
CA THR A 88 -11.79 9.87 2.58
C THR A 88 -13.27 10.16 2.83
N GLY A 89 -13.82 9.82 4.00
CA GLY A 89 -15.23 10.00 4.33
C GLY A 89 -16.19 9.02 3.66
N LYS A 90 -15.69 8.07 2.85
CA LYS A 90 -16.53 7.04 2.22
C LYS A 90 -17.18 6.14 3.26
N PRO A 91 -18.44 5.68 3.05
CA PRO A 91 -19.05 4.68 3.92
C PRO A 91 -18.19 3.43 4.08
N LEU A 92 -18.15 2.87 5.30
CA LEU A 92 -17.31 1.70 5.63
C LEU A 92 -17.57 0.51 4.70
N THR A 93 -18.81 0.32 4.27
CA THR A 93 -19.20 -0.73 3.32
C THR A 93 -18.55 -0.55 1.95
N GLN A 94 -18.45 0.70 1.46
CA GLN A 94 -17.76 1.02 0.21
C GLN A 94 -16.25 0.81 0.34
N SER A 95 -15.63 1.29 1.43
CA SER A 95 -14.20 1.07 1.70
C SER A 95 -13.86 -0.42 1.79
N ARG A 96 -14.71 -1.21 2.46
CA ARG A 96 -14.54 -2.68 2.53
C ARG A 96 -14.68 -3.34 1.16
N ALA A 97 -15.62 -2.88 0.33
CA ALA A 97 -15.77 -3.38 -1.03
C ALA A 97 -14.52 -3.10 -1.89
N GLU A 98 -13.89 -1.93 -1.70
CA GLU A 98 -12.66 -1.52 -2.38
C GLU A 98 -11.47 -2.43 -2.03
N VAL A 99 -11.24 -2.71 -0.74
CA VAL A 99 -10.16 -3.62 -0.30
C VAL A 99 -10.38 -5.04 -0.83
N ASN A 100 -11.61 -5.55 -0.73
CA ASN A 100 -11.93 -6.88 -1.26
C ASN A 100 -11.77 -6.94 -2.79
N ALA A 101 -12.11 -5.86 -3.50
CA ALA A 101 -11.89 -5.77 -4.93
C ALA A 101 -10.39 -5.77 -5.28
N ALA A 102 -9.55 -5.09 -4.49
CA ALA A 102 -8.10 -5.14 -4.67
C ALA A 102 -7.55 -6.57 -4.50
N ALA A 103 -7.93 -7.28 -3.44
CA ALA A 103 -7.52 -8.67 -3.22
C ALA A 103 -7.96 -9.61 -4.38
N ARG A 104 -9.19 -9.44 -4.89
CA ARG A 104 -9.66 -10.19 -6.07
C ARG A 104 -8.87 -9.86 -7.33
N ARG A 105 -8.52 -8.59 -7.56
CA ARG A 105 -7.73 -8.18 -8.73
C ARG A 105 -6.33 -8.79 -8.71
N VAL A 106 -5.68 -8.86 -7.54
CA VAL A 106 -4.37 -9.53 -7.43
C VAL A 106 -4.48 -10.98 -7.86
N ARG A 107 -5.45 -11.73 -7.33
CA ARG A 107 -5.68 -13.13 -7.73
C ARG A 107 -5.94 -13.27 -9.23
N ALA A 108 -6.86 -12.48 -9.78
CA ALA A 108 -7.18 -12.52 -11.20
C ALA A 108 -5.96 -12.21 -12.10
N LEU A 109 -5.08 -11.29 -11.70
CA LEU A 109 -3.86 -10.99 -12.46
C LEU A 109 -2.83 -12.12 -12.40
N VAL A 110 -2.74 -12.83 -11.27
CA VAL A 110 -1.88 -14.02 -11.15
C VAL A 110 -2.40 -15.13 -12.07
N ASP A 111 -3.70 -15.42 -12.03
CA ASP A 111 -4.33 -16.45 -12.85
C ASP A 111 -4.22 -16.16 -14.36
N LEU A 112 -4.24 -14.89 -14.76
CA LEU A 112 -4.06 -14.46 -16.16
C LEU A 112 -2.60 -14.49 -16.64
N SER A 113 -1.64 -14.65 -15.73
CA SER A 113 -0.21 -14.59 -16.03
C SER A 113 0.46 -15.96 -16.13
N GLU A 114 -0.31 -17.04 -15.96
CA GLU A 114 0.08 -18.43 -16.29
C GLU A 114 -0.02 -18.67 -17.81
#